data_AF-A0A7H4PQL6-F1
#
_entry.id   AF-A0A7H4PQL6-F1
#
_cell.length_a   1.000
_cell.length_b   1.000
_cell.length_c   1.000
_cell.angle_alpha   90.00
_cell.angle_beta   90.00
_cell.angle_gamma   90.00
#
_symmetry.space_group_name_H-M   'P 1'
#
loop_
_entity.id
_entity.type
_entity.pdbx_description
1 polymer ?
#
loop_
_entity_poly.entity_id
_entity_poly.type
_entity_poly.pdbx_seq_one_letter_code
_entity_poly.pdbx_strand_id
1 'polypeptide(L)'
;MKVEQELFDIYARPELDEKARTAELPRRAYYSEVAVELINAIYNNLGKEMVVNTRNNGAIHGFDDDAVVEINSIIDAQGARPLAFGALPPIMNGLTQQVKAFERLTIEARSTAAGIARCWRW
;
A
#
# COMPACT_ATOMS: atom_id res chain seq x y z
N MET A 1 13.58 13.04 -12.85
CA MET A 1 12.39 13.90 -13.06
C MET A 1 12.75 15.34 -12.71
N LYS A 2 12.09 16.35 -13.31
CA LYS A 2 12.40 17.77 -13.05
C LYS A 2 12.26 18.15 -11.56
N VAL A 3 11.20 17.67 -10.92
CA VAL A 3 10.92 17.92 -9.48
C VAL A 3 11.99 17.35 -8.55
N GLU A 4 12.46 16.13 -8.80
CA GLU A 4 13.47 15.48 -7.95
C GLU A 4 14.80 16.24 -8.02
N GLN A 5 15.19 16.70 -9.21
CA GLN A 5 16.39 17.52 -9.39
C GLN A 5 16.29 18.86 -8.66
N GLU A 6 15.15 19.56 -8.78
CA GLU A 6 14.89 20.78 -8.03
C GLU A 6 14.95 20.56 -6.51
N LEU A 7 14.44 19.43 -6.01
CA LEU A 7 14.55 19.07 -4.60
C LEU A 7 15.99 18.81 -4.17
N PHE A 8 16.79 18.10 -4.97
CA PHE A 8 18.20 17.89 -4.69
C PHE A 8 18.97 19.22 -4.61
N ASP A 9 18.71 20.15 -5.52
CA ASP A 9 19.32 21.48 -5.51
C ASP A 9 18.92 22.30 -4.28
N ILE A 10 17.68 22.16 -3.79
CA ILE A 10 17.23 22.79 -2.55
C ILE A 10 17.93 22.15 -1.34
N TYR A 11 17.96 20.82 -1.26
CA TYR A 11 18.58 20.10 -0.14
C TYR A 11 20.11 20.17 -0.11
N ALA A 12 20.76 20.60 -1.20
CA ALA A 12 22.20 20.85 -1.24
C ALA A 12 22.62 22.12 -0.48
N ARG A 13 21.68 23.00 -0.12
CA ARG A 13 21.93 24.27 0.57
C ARG A 13 22.19 24.05 2.06
N PRO A 14 23.40 24.32 2.60
CA PRO A 14 23.72 24.10 4.02
C PRO A 14 22.88 24.95 4.98
N GLU A 15 22.37 26.09 4.52
CA GLU A 15 21.54 27.02 5.28
C GLU A 15 20.06 26.58 5.38
N LEU A 16 19.65 25.50 4.72
CA LEU A 16 18.29 25.00 4.78
C LEU A 16 18.01 24.31 6.12
N ASP A 17 17.13 24.90 6.94
CA ASP A 17 16.71 24.40 8.25
C ASP A 17 15.26 23.90 8.29
N GLU A 18 14.51 24.06 7.19
CA GLU A 18 13.13 23.63 7.06
C GLU A 18 12.94 22.60 5.93
N LYS A 19 11.93 21.74 6.08
CA LYS A 19 11.53 20.79 5.03
C LYS A 19 11.05 21.56 3.80
N ALA A 20 11.76 21.38 2.68
CA ALA A 20 11.39 21.95 1.39
C ALA A 20 9.93 21.67 1.02
N ARG A 21 9.18 22.71 0.66
CA ARG A 21 7.80 22.62 0.18
C ARG A 21 7.75 22.97 -1.31
N THR A 22 7.49 21.99 -2.17
CA THR A 22 7.24 22.20 -3.61
C THR A 22 5.76 22.02 -3.92
N ALA A 23 5.23 22.74 -4.91
CA ALA A 23 3.83 22.66 -5.32
C ALA A 23 3.38 21.24 -5.77
N GLU A 24 4.32 20.36 -6.11
CA GLU A 24 4.06 18.97 -6.53
C GLU A 24 4.16 17.92 -5.39
N LEU A 25 4.70 18.31 -4.22
CA LEU A 25 4.73 17.50 -3.00
C LEU A 25 3.36 17.22 -2.32
N PRO A 26 2.28 18.01 -2.46
CA PRO A 26 1.05 17.81 -1.70
C PRO A 26 0.44 16.42 -1.87
N ARG A 27 0.62 15.78 -3.03
CA ARG A 27 0.01 14.48 -3.32
C ARG A 27 0.62 13.32 -2.51
N ARG A 28 1.80 13.50 -1.91
CA ARG A 28 2.51 12.47 -1.12
C ARG A 28 2.83 12.89 0.31
N ALA A 29 2.42 14.08 0.73
CA ALA A 29 2.81 14.64 2.02
C ALA A 29 2.39 13.78 3.23
N TYR A 30 1.25 13.08 3.13
CA TYR A 30 0.67 12.33 4.25
C TYR A 30 1.22 10.90 4.41
N TYR A 31 1.94 10.34 3.41
CA TYR A 31 2.46 8.97 3.54
C TYR A 31 3.44 8.82 4.70
N SER A 32 4.28 9.83 4.94
CA SER A 32 5.21 9.81 6.07
C SER A 32 4.48 9.83 7.41
N GLU A 33 3.36 10.53 7.51
CA GLU A 33 2.57 10.59 8.74
C GLU A 33 1.91 9.24 9.02
N VAL A 34 1.25 8.65 8.02
CA VAL A 34 0.62 7.32 8.14
C VAL A 34 1.66 6.24 8.46
N ALA A 35 2.84 6.29 7.85
CA ALA A 35 3.91 5.31 8.12
C ALA A 35 4.46 5.41 9.55
N VAL A 36 4.75 6.63 10.03
CA VAL A 36 5.22 6.86 11.40
C VAL A 36 4.15 6.47 12.42
N GLU A 37 2.89 6.77 12.11
CA GLU A 37 1.76 6.40 12.95
C GLU A 37 1.57 4.89 13.05
N LEU A 38 1.73 4.16 11.94
CA LEU A 38 1.68 2.71 11.90
C LEU A 38 2.78 2.10 12.78
N ILE A 39 4.03 2.59 12.64
CA ILE A 39 5.15 2.16 13.47
C ILE A 39 4.86 2.43 14.95
N ASN A 40 4.35 3.61 15.27
CA ASN A 40 4.00 4.00 16.63
C ASN A 40 2.91 3.09 17.22
N ALA A 41 1.89 2.73 16.45
CA ALA A 41 0.81 1.84 16.88
C ALA A 41 1.30 0.42 17.18
N ILE A 42 2.17 -0.13 16.33
CA ILE A 42 2.79 -1.44 16.55
C ILE A 42 3.70 -1.39 17.78
N TYR A 43 4.63 -0.43 17.82
CA TYR A 43 5.65 -0.37 18.86
C TYR A 43 5.06 -0.14 20.26
N ASN A 44 4.07 0.76 20.37
CA ASN A 44 3.46 1.11 21.65
C ASN A 44 2.17 0.32 21.95
N ASN A 45 1.86 -0.73 21.17
CA ASN A 45 0.70 -1.58 21.36
C ASN A 45 -0.62 -0.79 21.50
N LEU A 46 -0.84 0.19 20.61
CA LEU A 46 -1.90 1.18 20.79
C LEU A 46 -3.31 0.69 20.43
N GLY A 47 -3.43 -0.43 19.69
CA GLY A 47 -4.72 -0.93 19.22
C GLY A 47 -5.43 0.06 18.29
N LYS A 48 -4.66 0.77 17.45
CA LYS A 48 -5.18 1.86 16.60
C LYS A 48 -5.86 1.32 15.36
N GLU A 49 -7.02 1.86 15.00
CA GLU A 49 -7.65 1.55 13.71
C GLU A 49 -6.99 2.33 12.57
N MET A 50 -6.50 1.62 11.56
CA MET A 50 -5.84 2.21 10.38
C MET A 50 -6.21 1.41 9.12
N VAL A 51 -6.25 2.09 7.97
CA VAL A 51 -6.41 1.42 6.67
C VAL A 51 -5.05 0.94 6.19
N VAL A 52 -4.87 -0.37 6.06
CA VAL A 52 -3.60 -0.98 5.65
C VAL A 52 -3.83 -2.16 4.71
N ASN A 53 -2.79 -2.50 3.95
CA ASN A 53 -2.73 -3.77 3.23
C ASN A 53 -2.43 -4.91 4.20
N THR A 54 -3.33 -5.90 4.30
CA THR A 54 -3.17 -7.08 5.16
C THR A 54 -3.76 -8.32 4.47
N ARG A 55 -3.51 -9.51 5.04
CA ARG A 55 -4.18 -10.74 4.60
C ARG A 55 -5.66 -10.67 4.94
N ASN A 56 -6.52 -11.11 4.02
CA ASN A 56 -7.96 -11.04 4.16
C ASN A 56 -8.47 -11.72 5.43
N ASN A 57 -7.99 -12.94 5.74
CA ASN A 57 -8.40 -13.71 6.93
C ASN A 57 -9.94 -13.70 7.16
N GLY A 58 -10.72 -13.93 6.10
CA GLY A 58 -12.18 -13.90 6.13
C GLY A 58 -12.86 -12.53 6.25
N ALA A 59 -12.12 -11.42 6.28
CA ALA A 59 -12.68 -10.09 6.49
C ALA A 59 -13.63 -9.65 5.35
N ILE A 60 -13.24 -9.91 4.09
CA ILE A 60 -14.07 -9.74 2.91
C ILE A 60 -14.50 -11.12 2.41
N HIS A 61 -15.80 -11.35 2.38
CA HIS A 61 -16.38 -12.60 1.87
C HIS A 61 -16.18 -12.72 0.36
N GLY A 62 -15.82 -13.93 -0.09
CA GLY A 62 -15.59 -14.22 -1.52
C GLY A 62 -14.17 -13.96 -2.00
N PHE A 63 -13.26 -13.54 -1.12
CA PHE A 63 -11.82 -13.53 -1.35
C PHE A 63 -11.15 -14.63 -0.55
N ASP A 64 -10.07 -15.20 -1.08
CA ASP A 64 -9.25 -16.17 -0.36
C ASP A 64 -8.66 -15.53 0.91
N ASP A 65 -8.47 -16.32 1.97
CA ASP A 65 -7.96 -15.81 3.25
C ASP A 65 -6.54 -15.24 3.16
N ASP A 66 -5.74 -15.72 2.22
CA ASP A 66 -4.38 -15.26 1.97
C ASP A 66 -4.31 -14.06 1.01
N ALA A 67 -5.43 -13.65 0.41
CA ALA A 67 -5.46 -12.51 -0.49
C ALA A 67 -5.12 -11.23 0.27
N VAL A 68 -4.20 -10.43 -0.29
CA VAL A 68 -3.91 -9.09 0.26
C VAL A 68 -5.05 -8.14 -0.08
N VAL A 69 -5.59 -7.48 0.94
CA VAL A 69 -6.69 -6.50 0.85
C VAL A 69 -6.30 -5.22 1.61
N GLU A 70 -6.77 -4.07 1.14
CA GLU A 70 -6.57 -2.79 1.83
C GLU A 70 -7.86 -2.39 2.57
N ILE A 71 -7.88 -2.60 3.89
CA ILE A 71 -9.08 -2.41 4.72
C ILE A 71 -8.73 -1.89 6.12
N ASN A 72 -9.74 -1.38 6.81
CA ASN A 72 -9.65 -1.01 8.22
C ASN A 72 -9.18 -2.21 9.04
N SER A 73 -8.11 -2.01 9.80
CA SER A 73 -7.48 -3.02 10.63
C SER A 73 -7.12 -2.42 11.97
N ILE A 74 -7.19 -3.23 13.03
CA ILE A 74 -6.62 -2.87 14.33
C ILE A 74 -5.13 -3.16 14.29
N ILE A 75 -4.34 -2.14 14.61
CA ILE A 75 -2.88 -2.17 14.64
C ILE A 75 -2.42 -2.14 16.09
N ASP A 76 -1.80 -3.22 16.52
CA ASP A 76 -1.21 -3.40 17.84
C ASP A 76 0.15 -4.13 17.72
N ALA A 77 0.74 -4.53 18.85
CA ALA A 77 2.04 -5.21 18.85
C ALA A 77 2.02 -6.57 18.14
N GLN A 78 0.83 -7.13 17.86
CA GLN A 78 0.66 -8.37 17.11
C GLN A 78 0.56 -8.14 15.59
N GLY A 79 0.57 -6.87 15.16
CA GLY A 79 0.51 -6.46 13.76
C GLY A 79 -0.89 -6.01 13.33
N ALA A 80 -1.19 -6.15 12.04
CA ALA A 80 -2.47 -5.73 11.48
C ALA A 80 -3.50 -6.86 11.55
N ARG A 81 -4.61 -6.63 12.26
CA ARG A 81 -5.77 -7.53 12.30
C ARG A 81 -6.95 -6.88 11.55
N PRO A 82 -7.35 -7.41 10.38
CA PRO A 82 -8.43 -6.83 9.61
C PRO A 82 -9.77 -6.88 10.35
N LEU A 83 -10.59 -5.86 10.17
CA LEU A 83 -11.97 -5.83 10.65
C LEU A 83 -12.89 -6.51 9.64
N ALA A 84 -13.85 -7.29 10.13
CA ALA A 84 -14.83 -7.96 9.28
C ALA A 84 -15.71 -6.93 8.56
N PHE A 85 -15.72 -7.00 7.23
CA PHE A 85 -16.53 -6.17 6.36
C PHE A 85 -17.74 -6.93 5.80
N GLY A 86 -17.57 -8.22 5.50
CA GLY A 86 -18.57 -9.06 4.85
C GLY A 86 -18.44 -9.03 3.32
N ALA A 87 -19.55 -9.16 2.60
CA ALA A 87 -19.54 -9.21 1.14
C ALA A 87 -19.47 -7.81 0.52
N LEU A 88 -18.63 -7.63 -0.50
CA LEU A 88 -18.61 -6.39 -1.29
C LEU A 88 -19.90 -6.25 -2.13
N PRO A 89 -20.37 -5.02 -2.38
CA PRO A 89 -21.41 -4.78 -3.38
C PRO A 89 -21.04 -5.38 -4.74
N PRO A 90 -22.00 -5.93 -5.52
CA PRO A 90 -21.70 -6.71 -6.73
C PRO A 90 -20.78 -6.01 -7.74
N ILE A 91 -20.97 -4.70 -7.96
CA ILE A 91 -20.14 -3.92 -8.90
C ILE A 91 -18.70 -3.80 -8.38
N MET A 92 -18.52 -3.53 -7.08
CA MET A 92 -17.19 -3.44 -6.47
C MET A 92 -16.50 -4.80 -6.47
N ASN A 93 -17.22 -5.87 -6.15
CA ASN A 93 -16.68 -7.22 -6.19
C ASN A 93 -16.19 -7.59 -7.60
N GLY A 94 -16.99 -7.30 -8.64
CA GLY A 94 -16.63 -7.58 -10.02
C GLY A 94 -15.34 -6.89 -10.47
N LEU A 95 -15.16 -5.62 -10.10
CA LEU A 95 -13.94 -4.85 -10.40
C LEU A 95 -12.72 -5.37 -9.62
N THR A 96 -12.87 -5.58 -8.32
CA THR A 96 -11.76 -6.02 -7.45
C THR A 96 -11.27 -7.42 -7.82
N GLN A 97 -12.18 -8.33 -8.20
CA GLN A 97 -11.81 -9.68 -8.65
C GLN A 97 -10.98 -9.67 -9.96
N GLN A 98 -11.32 -8.78 -10.89
CA GLN A 98 -10.54 -8.62 -12.14
C GLN A 98 -9.10 -8.16 -11.84
N VAL A 99 -8.94 -7.18 -10.96
CA VAL A 99 -7.61 -6.69 -10.55
C VAL A 99 -6.84 -7.76 -9.79
N LYS A 100 -7.50 -8.50 -8.87
CA LYS A 100 -6.86 -9.58 -8.11
C LYS A 100 -6.38 -10.73 -9.01
N ALA A 101 -7.18 -11.09 -10.02
CA ALA A 101 -6.78 -12.08 -11.01
C ALA A 101 -5.55 -11.62 -11.81
N PHE A 102 -5.53 -10.36 -12.24
CA PHE A 102 -4.38 -9.76 -12.92
C PHE A 102 -3.11 -9.79 -12.05
N GLU A 103 -3.20 -9.43 -10.77
CA GLU A 103 -2.07 -9.47 -9.83
C GLU A 103 -1.50 -10.89 -9.71
N ARG A 104 -2.37 -11.89 -9.52
CA ARG A 104 -1.97 -13.31 -9.40
C ARG A 104 -1.27 -13.81 -10.66
N LEU A 105 -1.86 -13.56 -11.82
CA LEU A 105 -1.27 -13.96 -13.10
C LEU A 105 0.07 -13.28 -13.36
N THR A 106 0.22 -12.03 -12.93
CA THR A 106 1.51 -11.30 -13.03
C THR A 106 2.58 -11.93 -12.14
N ILE A 107 2.23 -12.32 -10.91
CA ILE A 107 3.14 -13.02 -9.99
C ILE A 107 3.50 -14.41 -10.54
N GLU A 108 2.52 -15.15 -11.06
CA GLU A 108 2.72 -16.47 -11.66
C GLU A 108 3.63 -16.41 -12.89
N ALA A 109 3.41 -15.43 -13.79
CA ALA A 109 4.26 -15.23 -14.96
C ALA A 109 5.70 -14.89 -14.60
N ARG A 110 5.94 -14.30 -13.42
CA ARG A 110 7.30 -14.03 -12.91
C ARG A 110 7.95 -15.26 -12.28
N SER A 111 7.18 -16.12 -11.61
CA SER A 111 7.68 -17.31 -10.89
C SER A 111 7.91 -18.50 -11.82
N THR A 112 7.11 -18.63 -12.89
CA THR A 112 7.37 -19.57 -13.98
C THR A 112 8.36 -18.94 -14.96
N ALA A 113 9.62 -19.41 -14.97
CA ALA A 113 10.72 -18.91 -15.80
C ALA A 113 10.44 -18.86 -17.33
N ALA A 114 9.26 -19.27 -17.81
CA ALA A 114 8.79 -19.10 -19.18
C ALA A 114 8.39 -17.65 -19.54
N GLY A 115 8.16 -16.77 -18.55
CA GLY A 115 7.64 -15.41 -18.78
C GLY A 115 8.67 -14.31 -19.09
N ILE A 116 9.95 -14.51 -18.76
CA ILE A 116 10.98 -13.46 -18.91
C ILE A 116 11.21 -13.09 -20.38
N ALA A 117 10.95 -14.01 -21.32
CA ALA A 117 11.19 -13.76 -22.74
C ALA A 117 10.03 -13.08 -23.50
N ARG A 118 8.84 -12.89 -22.91
CA ARG A 118 7.67 -12.35 -23.63
C ARG A 118 7.07 -11.07 -23.07
N CYS A 119 7.26 -10.77 -21.78
CA CYS A 119 6.56 -9.65 -21.15
C CYS A 119 7.17 -8.26 -21.46
N TRP A 120 8.32 -8.20 -22.13
CA TRP A 120 9.08 -6.96 -22.39
C TRP A 120 9.41 -6.74 -23.88
N ARG A 121 8.53 -7.19 -24.79
CA ARG A 121 8.55 -6.76 -26.20
C ARG A 121 7.46 -5.71 -26.42
N TRP A 122 7.79 -4.46 -26.10
CA TRP A 122 7.23 -3.25 -26.70
C TRP A 122 8.40 -2.38 -27.13
#